data_AF-A0A2R6E063-F1
#
_entry.id   AF-A0A2R6E063-F1
#
_cell.length_a   1.000
_cell.length_b   1.000
_cell.length_c   1.000
_cell.angle_alpha   90.00
_cell.angle_beta   90.00
_cell.angle_gamma   90.00
#
_symmetry.space_group_name_H-M   'P 1'
#
loop_
_entity.id
_entity.type
_entity.pdbx_description
1 polymer ?
#
loop_
_entity_poly.entity_id
_entity_poly.type
_entity_poly.pdbx_seq_one_letter_code
_entity_poly.pdbx_strand_id
1 'polypeptide(L)' 'MSDYEVEFVDRGDREARFLVRNITPAFANGIRRAMIADVPTFSVDELRVVENSSVMFDEQIALR' A
#
# COMPACT_ATOMS: atom_id res chain seq x y z
N MET A 1 19.69 -17.17 14.98
CA MET A 1 19.91 -15.74 15.29
C MET A 1 19.45 -15.00 14.05
N SER A 2 18.46 -14.12 14.13
CA SER A 2 17.95 -13.42 12.94
C SER A 2 19.09 -12.58 12.32
N ASP A 3 19.30 -12.72 11.01
CA ASP A 3 20.40 -12.08 10.27
C ASP A 3 20.32 -10.54 10.27
N TYR A 4 19.22 -9.97 10.76
CA TYR A 4 18.99 -8.53 10.89
C TYR A 4 18.14 -8.23 12.13
N GLU A 5 18.21 -6.98 12.60
CA GLU A 5 17.50 -6.46 13.77
C GLU A 5 16.55 -5.33 13.35
N VAL A 6 15.37 -5.26 13.97
CA VAL A 6 14.37 -4.21 13.75
C VAL A 6 14.03 -3.51 15.07
N GLU A 7 14.12 -2.18 15.09
CA GLU A 7 13.78 -1.32 16.23
C GLU A 7 12.69 -0.33 15.81
N PHE A 8 11.57 -0.28 16.53
CA PHE A 8 10.52 0.72 16.29
C PHE A 8 10.86 2.02 17.02
N VAL A 9 10.93 3.11 16.27
CA VAL A 9 11.13 4.48 16.78
C VAL A 9 9.78 5.12 17.12
N ASP A 10 8.77 4.89 16.25
CA ASP A 10 7.41 5.35 16.44
C ASP A 10 6.42 4.43 15.73
N ARG A 11 5.22 4.27 16.27
CA ARG A 11 4.17 3.42 15.71
C ARG A 11 2.80 3.98 16.03
N GLY A 12 2.17 4.57 15.03
CA GLY A 12 0.78 4.98 15.04
C GLY A 12 -0.10 4.09 14.17
N ASP A 13 -1.38 4.46 14.07
CA ASP A 13 -2.37 3.69 13.30
C ASP A 13 -2.17 3.80 11.79
N ARG A 14 -1.64 4.94 11.31
CA ARG A 14 -1.48 5.24 9.87
C ARG A 14 -0.02 5.30 9.42
N GLU A 15 0.93 5.30 10.35
CA GLU A 15 2.35 5.39 10.05
C GLU A 15 3.19 4.66 11.10
N ALA A 16 4.34 4.14 10.67
CA ALA A 16 5.34 3.56 11.55
C ALA A 16 6.73 3.98 11.09
N ARG A 17 7.57 4.35 12.06
CA ARG A 17 8.99 4.64 11.84
C ARG A 17 9.81 3.59 12.56
N PHE A 18 10.62 2.85 11.81
CA PHE A 18 11.48 1.80 12.35
C PHE A 18 12.86 1.84 11.70
N LEU A 19 13.85 1.32 12.40
CA LEU A 19 15.23 1.19 11.97
C LEU A 19 15.56 -0.30 11.83
N VAL A 20 16.13 -0.68 10.68
CA VAL A 20 16.62 -2.03 10.45
C VAL A 20 18.14 -2.02 10.35
N ARG A 21 18.82 -2.87 11.13
CA ARG A 21 20.27 -3.03 11.14
C ARG A 21 20.68 -4.41 10.61
N ASN A 22 21.91 -4.50 10.10
CA ASN A 22 22.49 -5.73 9.53
C ASN A 22 21.71 -6.32 8.33
N ILE A 23 21.08 -5.45 7.54
CA ILE A 23 20.36 -5.82 6.32
C ILE A 23 21.11 -5.34 5.08
N THR A 24 21.09 -6.11 3.99
CA THR A 24 21.63 -5.64 2.71
C THR A 24 20.68 -4.62 2.07
N PRO A 25 21.18 -3.57 1.39
CA PRO A 25 20.33 -2.62 0.69
C PRO A 25 19.40 -3.28 -0.34
N ALA A 26 19.88 -4.35 -1.01
CA ALA A 26 19.09 -5.11 -1.97
C ALA A 26 17.89 -5.80 -1.31
N PHE A 27 18.10 -6.45 -0.15
CA PHE A 27 17.02 -7.13 0.57
C PHE A 27 16.00 -6.13 1.15
N ALA A 28 16.48 -5.03 1.75
CA ALA A 28 15.60 -3.97 2.25
C ALA A 28 14.75 -3.35 1.14
N ASN A 29 15.35 -3.06 -0.03
CA ASN A 29 14.61 -2.54 -1.18
C ASN A 29 13.62 -3.57 -1.76
N GLY A 30 13.94 -4.87 -1.70
CA GLY A 30 13.02 -5.94 -2.05
C GLY A 30 11.74 -5.89 -1.21
N ILE A 31 11.89 -5.82 0.12
CA ILE A 31 10.76 -5.68 1.04
C ILE A 31 9.96 -4.40 0.75
N ARG A 32 10.65 -3.26 0.55
CA ARG A 32 9.97 -1.99 0.20
C ARG A 32 9.13 -2.11 -1.07
N ARG A 33 9.62 -2.80 -2.10
CA ARG A 33 8.85 -3.03 -3.34
C ARG A 33 7.65 -3.94 -3.10
N ALA A 34 7.82 -5.02 -2.35
CA ALA A 34 6.72 -5.92 -2.00
C ALA A 34 5.62 -5.21 -1.20
N MET A 35 6.01 -4.34 -0.25
CA MET A 35 5.06 -3.50 0.50
C MET A 35 4.23 -2.58 -0.39
N ILE A 36 4.77 -2.12 -1.53
CA ILE A 36 4.08 -1.21 -2.46
C ILE A 36 3.19 -1.96 -3.44
N ALA A 37 3.62 -3.12 -3.94
CA ALA A 37 3.01 -3.77 -5.09
C ALA A 37 2.27 -5.07 -4.75
N ASP A 38 2.73 -5.81 -3.75
CA ASP A 38 2.34 -7.22 -3.56
C ASP A 38 1.43 -7.42 -2.34
N VAL A 39 1.07 -6.34 -1.63
CA VAL A 39 0.10 -6.41 -0.53
C VAL A 39 -1.30 -6.46 -1.13
N PRO A 40 -2.05 -7.57 -0.96
CA PRO A 40 -3.39 -7.67 -1.50
C PRO A 40 -4.29 -6.63 -0.83
N THR A 41 -5.02 -5.88 -1.65
CA THR A 41 -6.02 -4.91 -1.19
C THR A 41 -7.34 -5.19 -1.90
N PHE A 42 -8.44 -4.84 -1.25
CA PHE A 42 -9.74 -4.88 -1.86
C PHE A 42 -10.03 -3.52 -2.52
N SER A 43 -10.44 -3.55 -3.78
CA SER A 43 -10.86 -2.39 -4.55
C SER A 43 -12.13 -2.70 -5.33
N VAL A 44 -12.86 -1.66 -5.74
CA VAL A 44 -13.92 -1.80 -6.72
C VAL A 44 -13.29 -2.10 -8.07
N ASP A 45 -13.71 -3.20 -8.71
CA ASP A 45 -13.19 -3.64 -10.01
C ASP A 45 -14.23 -3.46 -11.12
N GLU A 46 -15.50 -3.76 -10.83
CA GLU A 46 -16.60 -3.61 -11.77
C GLU A 46 -17.71 -2.75 -11.18
N LEU A 47 -18.24 -1.84 -12.00
CA LEU A 47 -19.35 -0.97 -11.64
C LEU A 47 -20.42 -1.00 -12.73
N ARG A 48 -21.66 -1.27 -12.33
CA ARG A 48 -22.83 -1.22 -13.21
C ARG A 48 -23.67 0.02 -12.88
N VAL A 49 -23.66 1.00 -13.77
CA VAL A 49 -24.51 2.20 -13.66
C VAL A 49 -25.92 1.88 -14.15
N VAL A 50 -26.92 2.13 -13.29
CA VAL A 50 -28.33 1.99 -13.66
C VAL A 50 -28.89 3.32 -14.15
N GLU A 51 -28.54 4.41 -13.46
CA GLU A 51 -28.92 5.77 -13.82
C GLU A 51 -27.83 6.72 -13.30
N ASN A 52 -27.44 7.72 -14.10
CA ASN A 52 -26.60 8.82 -13.67
C ASN A 52 -27.15 10.14 -14.23
N SER A 53 -27.63 11.00 -13.32
CA SER A 53 -28.12 12.35 -13.62
C SER A 53 -27.13 13.44 -13.20
N SER A 54 -25.90 13.07 -12.85
CA SER A 54 -24.86 14.01 -12.44
C SER A 54 -24.29 14.76 -13.64
N VAL A 55 -23.48 15.79 -13.36
CA VAL A 55 -22.74 16.53 -14.39
C VAL A 55 -21.50 15.79 -14.90
N MET A 56 -21.09 14.71 -14.21
CA MET A 56 -19.88 13.95 -14.53
C MET A 56 -20.24 12.65 -15.25
N PHE A 57 -19.40 12.26 -16.20
CA PHE A 57 -19.52 10.98 -16.90
C PHE A 57 -19.28 9.78 -15.97
N ASP A 58 -19.92 8.65 -16.29
CA ASP A 58 -19.87 7.42 -15.49
C ASP A 58 -18.45 6.95 -15.22
N GLU A 59 -17.57 7.00 -16.22
CA GLU A 59 -16.18 6.55 -16.12
C GLU A 59 -15.35 7.44 -15.20
N GLN A 60 -15.70 8.73 -15.09
CA GLN A 60 -15.04 9.62 -14.13
C GLN A 60 -15.45 9.31 -12.69
N ILE A 61 -16.66 8.81 -12.47
CA ILE A 61 -17.11 8.36 -11.15
C ILE A 61 -16.51 6.98 -10.86
N ALA A 62 -16.52 6.07 -11.83
CA ALA A 62 -15.99 4.71 -11.67
C ALA A 62 -14.48 4.65 -11.39
N LEU A 63 -13.72 5.65 -11.83
CA LEU A 63 -12.27 5.74 -11.59
C LEU A 63 -11.90 6.26 -10.20
N ARG A 64 -12.82 6.89 -9.48
CA ARG A 64 -12.54 7.67 -8.26
C ARG A 64 -12.89 6.92 -6.99
#